data_AF-A0A1I7GQE5-F1
#
_entry.id   AF-A0A1I7GQE5-F1
#
_cell.length_a   1.000
_cell.length_b   1.000
_cell.length_c   1.000
_cell.angle_alpha   90.00
_cell.angle_beta   90.00
_cell.angle_gamma   90.00
#
_symmetry.space_group_name_H-M   'P 1'
#
loop_
_entity.id
_entity.type
_entity.pdbx_description
1 polymer ?
#
loop_
_entity_poly.entity_id
_entity_poly.type
_entity_poly.pdbx_seq_one_letter_code
_entity_poly.pdbx_strand_id
1 'polypeptide(L)'
;MSAPTPVPPDVIVDRSGGRRAIATNHSVRRYVERSLGIGEEVLAGLDDAAAVEALHAAGYHVQAYRDRLSYFGGVQLRYRADGVVIDGIRLVLDGEVVVTVVDSRSPVSRRQAAERAAA
;
A
#
# COMPACT_ATOMS: atom_id res chain seq x y z
N MET A 1 3.60 24.04 -3.78
CA MET A 1 3.99 22.79 -3.10
C MET A 1 2.76 22.24 -2.42
N SER A 2 2.27 21.06 -2.82
CA SER A 2 1.12 20.43 -2.13
C SER A 2 1.52 20.11 -0.69
N ALA A 3 0.61 20.36 0.25
CA ALA A 3 0.82 19.98 1.64
C ALA A 3 1.11 18.46 1.72
N PRO A 4 2.01 18.03 2.62
CA PRO A 4 2.31 16.61 2.76
C PRO A 4 1.04 15.85 3.12
N THR A 5 0.90 14.66 2.56
CA THR A 5 -0.19 13.73 2.88
C THR A 5 -0.41 13.63 4.40
N PRO A 6 -1.64 13.77 4.90
CA PRO A 6 -1.91 13.72 6.33
C PRO A 6 -1.55 12.36 6.91
N VAL A 7 -1.21 12.35 8.20
CA VAL A 7 -1.02 11.12 8.95
C VAL A 7 -2.39 10.43 9.10
N PRO A 8 -2.50 9.10 8.92
CA PRO A 8 -3.75 8.40 9.16
C PRO A 8 -4.32 8.68 10.55
N PRO A 9 -5.64 8.81 10.72
CA PRO A 9 -6.25 9.28 11.98
C PRO A 9 -6.04 8.33 13.15
N ASP A 10 -5.78 7.05 12.88
CA ASP A 10 -5.46 6.01 13.86
C ASP A 10 -4.00 6.07 14.37
N VAL A 11 -3.15 6.90 13.76
CA VAL A 11 -1.73 7.00 14.11
C VAL A 11 -1.50 8.15 15.10
N ILE A 12 -1.15 7.78 16.33
CA ILE A 12 -0.92 8.71 17.44
C ILE A 12 0.43 9.44 17.32
N VAL A 13 1.44 8.81 16.70
CA VAL A 13 2.79 9.35 16.57
C VAL A 13 3.26 9.22 15.12
N ASP A 14 3.64 10.33 14.49
CA ASP A 14 4.22 10.30 13.14
C ASP A 14 5.61 9.65 13.14
N ARG A 15 5.65 8.35 12.81
CA ARG A 15 6.89 7.59 12.65
C ARG A 15 7.58 7.82 11.30
N SER A 16 6.93 8.42 10.31
CA SER A 16 7.52 8.70 8.99
C SER A 16 8.45 9.93 9.00
N GLY A 17 8.32 10.77 10.04
CA GLY A 17 9.03 12.05 10.18
C GLY A 17 8.89 12.93 8.94
N GLY A 18 7.65 13.07 8.45
CA GLY A 18 7.32 13.89 7.29
C GLY A 18 7.60 13.28 5.92
N ARG A 19 8.24 12.11 5.82
CA ARG A 19 8.45 11.43 4.53
C ARG A 19 7.15 10.82 4.01
N ARG A 20 6.94 10.86 2.70
CA ARG A 20 5.81 10.23 2.04
C ARG A 20 6.30 9.49 0.81
N ALA A 21 5.82 8.26 0.64
CA ALA A 21 5.97 7.55 -0.62
C ALA A 21 4.84 7.93 -1.58
N ILE A 22 5.00 7.64 -2.87
CA ILE A 22 3.98 7.85 -3.89
C ILE A 22 3.16 6.57 -4.03
N ALA A 23 1.88 6.60 -3.69
CA ALA A 23 0.98 5.48 -3.90
C ALA A 23 0.47 5.42 -5.36
N THR A 24 0.87 4.37 -6.08
CA THR A 24 0.40 4.09 -7.45
C THR A 24 -1.05 3.59 -7.46
N ASN A 25 -1.76 3.76 -8.59
CA ASN A 25 -3.10 3.18 -8.77
C ASN A 25 -3.08 1.66 -8.55
N HIS A 26 -2.01 1.00 -9.04
CA HIS A 26 -1.76 -0.42 -8.79
C HIS A 26 -1.77 -0.75 -7.30
N SER A 27 -0.99 -0.02 -6.50
CA SER A 27 -0.90 -0.26 -5.06
C SER A 27 -2.22 -0.04 -4.34
N VAL A 28 -3.00 0.97 -4.73
CA VAL A 28 -4.35 1.24 -4.19
C VAL A 28 -5.31 0.11 -4.51
N ARG A 29 -5.38 -0.31 -5.78
CA ARG A 29 -6.20 -1.46 -6.19
C ARG A 29 -5.85 -2.70 -5.37
N ARG A 30 -4.57 -3.03 -5.31
CA ARG A 30 -4.08 -4.21 -4.58
C ARG A 30 -4.32 -4.14 -3.08
N TYR A 31 -4.26 -2.95 -2.50
CA TYR A 31 -4.62 -2.71 -1.10
C TYR A 31 -6.09 -3.04 -0.86
N VAL A 32 -6.99 -2.51 -1.68
CA VAL A 32 -8.43 -2.72 -1.54
C VAL A 32 -8.80 -4.19 -1.77
N GLU A 33 -8.29 -4.82 -2.82
CA GLU A 33 -8.52 -6.25 -3.10
C GLU A 33 -8.15 -7.15 -1.91
N ARG A 34 -6.99 -6.89 -1.28
CA ARG A 34 -6.45 -7.76 -0.23
C ARG A 34 -6.92 -7.41 1.17
N SER A 35 -6.96 -6.12 1.49
CA SER A 35 -7.30 -5.65 2.84
C SER A 35 -8.80 -5.63 3.08
N LEU A 36 -9.60 -5.41 2.03
CA LEU A 36 -11.06 -5.26 2.15
C LEU A 36 -11.83 -6.39 1.46
N GLY A 37 -11.16 -7.27 0.70
CA GLY A 37 -11.80 -8.39 0.00
C GLY A 37 -12.65 -7.95 -1.21
N ILE A 38 -12.51 -6.71 -1.66
CA ILE A 38 -13.29 -6.13 -2.76
C ILE A 38 -12.49 -6.37 -4.04
N GLY A 39 -12.78 -7.46 -4.75
CA GLY A 39 -11.97 -7.88 -5.90
C GLY A 39 -12.78 -8.26 -7.13
N GLU A 40 -13.46 -9.41 -7.08
CA GLU A 40 -14.07 -9.96 -8.29
C GLU A 40 -15.31 -9.20 -8.76
N GLU A 41 -16.18 -8.78 -7.85
CA GLU A 41 -17.46 -8.17 -8.24
C GLU A 41 -17.31 -6.75 -8.80
N VAL A 42 -16.27 -6.01 -8.38
CA VAL A 42 -16.11 -4.58 -8.69
C VAL A 42 -14.93 -4.32 -9.61
N LEU A 43 -13.85 -5.10 -9.52
CA LEU A 43 -12.56 -4.77 -10.15
C LEU A 43 -12.14 -5.77 -11.23
N ALA A 44 -12.91 -6.83 -11.47
CA ALA A 44 -12.59 -7.82 -12.48
C ALA A 44 -12.55 -7.21 -13.89
N GLY A 45 -11.51 -7.53 -14.65
CA GLY A 45 -11.33 -7.06 -16.04
C GLY A 45 -10.93 -5.58 -16.19
N LEU A 46 -10.89 -4.81 -15.10
CA LEU A 46 -10.48 -3.41 -15.14
C LEU A 46 -8.95 -3.28 -15.09
N ASP A 47 -8.41 -2.27 -15.79
CA ASP A 47 -7.05 -1.80 -15.56
C ASP A 47 -6.96 -0.99 -14.26
N ASP A 48 -5.76 -0.58 -13.86
CA ASP A 48 -5.57 0.08 -12.56
C ASP A 48 -6.21 1.48 -12.49
N ALA A 49 -6.32 2.20 -13.61
CA ALA A 49 -6.99 3.50 -13.62
C ALA A 49 -8.51 3.31 -13.52
N ALA A 50 -9.07 2.43 -14.36
CA ALA A 50 -10.48 2.09 -14.34
C ALA A 50 -10.92 1.48 -13.00
N ALA A 51 -10.08 0.65 -12.36
CA ALA A 51 -10.34 0.10 -11.04
C ALA A 51 -10.44 1.20 -9.97
N VAL A 52 -9.57 2.20 -10.01
CA VAL A 52 -9.61 3.33 -9.06
C VAL A 52 -10.87 4.18 -9.28
N GLU A 53 -11.24 4.45 -10.53
CA GLU A 53 -12.48 5.18 -10.85
C GLU A 53 -13.72 4.39 -10.40
N ALA A 54 -13.74 3.07 -10.63
CA ALA A 54 -14.84 2.20 -10.19
C ALA A 54 -14.98 2.19 -8.66
N LEU A 55 -13.86 2.14 -7.93
CA LEU A 55 -13.87 2.26 -6.47
C LEU A 55 -14.45 3.61 -6.01
N HIS A 56 -14.04 4.70 -6.65
CA HIS A 56 -14.57 6.03 -6.34
C HIS A 56 -16.07 6.11 -6.63
N ALA A 57 -16.52 5.61 -7.78
CA ALA A 57 -17.93 5.56 -8.15
C ALA A 57 -18.78 4.69 -7.21
N ALA A 58 -18.20 3.62 -6.66
CA ALA A 58 -18.83 2.75 -5.66
C ALA A 58 -18.81 3.34 -4.23
N GLY A 59 -18.31 4.57 -4.05
CA GLY A 59 -18.32 5.28 -2.76
C GLY A 59 -17.15 4.95 -1.85
N TYR A 60 -16.12 4.26 -2.33
CA TYR A 60 -14.93 3.99 -1.52
C TYR A 60 -14.02 5.22 -1.42
N HIS A 61 -13.39 5.39 -0.26
CA HIS A 61 -12.50 6.51 0.05
C HIS A 61 -11.09 6.31 -0.54
N VAL A 62 -10.98 6.34 -1.88
CA VAL A 62 -9.71 6.14 -2.61
C VAL A 62 -8.58 7.02 -2.07
N GLN A 63 -8.86 8.30 -1.79
CA GLN A 63 -7.83 9.21 -1.26
C GLN A 63 -7.31 8.76 0.11
N ALA A 64 -8.18 8.24 0.99
CA ALA A 64 -7.75 7.73 2.28
C ALA A 64 -6.82 6.51 2.15
N TYR A 65 -7.06 5.63 1.17
CA TYR A 65 -6.18 4.50 0.89
C TYR A 65 -4.82 4.96 0.34
N ARG A 66 -4.81 5.95 -0.56
CA ARG A 66 -3.56 6.57 -1.03
C ARG A 66 -2.80 7.19 0.14
N ASP A 67 -3.49 7.94 0.99
CA ASP A 67 -2.85 8.63 2.11
C ASP A 67 -2.21 7.64 3.08
N ARG A 68 -2.92 6.54 3.37
CA ARG A 68 -2.41 5.44 4.19
C ARG A 68 -1.17 4.78 3.58
N LEU A 69 -1.22 4.40 2.30
CA LEU A 69 -0.09 3.79 1.60
C LEU A 69 1.12 4.74 1.52
N SER A 70 0.90 6.01 1.21
CA SER A 70 1.93 7.04 1.16
C SER A 70 2.58 7.28 2.52
N TYR A 71 1.80 7.26 3.61
CA TYR A 71 2.31 7.38 4.98
C TYR A 71 3.21 6.19 5.33
N PHE A 72 2.72 4.96 5.20
CA PHE A 72 3.47 3.77 5.61
C PHE A 72 4.66 3.46 4.70
N GLY A 73 4.56 3.78 3.40
CA GLY A 73 5.73 3.80 2.53
C GLY A 73 6.76 4.85 2.99
N GLY A 74 6.31 6.02 3.45
CA GLY A 74 7.18 7.03 4.08
C GLY A 74 7.89 6.52 5.34
N VAL A 75 7.21 5.73 6.17
CA VAL A 75 7.82 5.04 7.33
C VAL A 75 8.91 4.08 6.85
N GLN A 76 8.63 3.26 5.83
CA GLN A 76 9.62 2.34 5.26
C GLN A 76 10.86 3.09 4.76
N LEU A 77 10.68 4.17 4.01
CA LEU A 77 11.75 5.02 3.49
C LEU A 77 12.62 5.63 4.60
N ARG A 78 12.00 6.11 5.67
CA ARG A 78 12.72 6.75 6.78
C ARG A 78 13.68 5.77 7.46
N TYR A 79 13.19 4.57 7.78
CA TYR A 79 13.96 3.58 8.52
C TYR A 79 14.80 2.68 7.60
N ARG A 80 14.75 2.88 6.28
CA ARG A 80 15.37 1.99 5.28
C ARG A 80 15.00 0.53 5.52
N ALA A 81 13.76 0.30 5.91
CA ALA A 81 13.27 -1.03 6.22
C ALA A 81 13.04 -1.82 4.92
N ASP A 82 13.29 -3.13 4.96
CA ASP A 82 13.03 -4.02 3.82
C ASP A 82 11.52 -4.16 3.51
N GLY A 83 10.66 -3.78 4.44
CA GLY A 83 9.21 -3.80 4.29
C GLY A 83 8.50 -3.24 5.52
N VAL A 84 7.29 -2.74 5.31
CA VAL A 84 6.34 -2.43 6.38
C VAL A 84 5.09 -3.28 6.19
N VAL A 85 4.58 -3.86 7.27
CA VAL A 85 3.33 -4.63 7.28
C VAL A 85 2.23 -3.79 7.91
N ILE A 86 1.13 -3.59 7.21
CA ILE A 86 -0.09 -2.92 7.67
C ILE A 86 -1.28 -3.77 7.29
N ASP A 87 -2.32 -3.84 8.11
CA ASP A 87 -3.59 -4.49 7.73
C ASP A 87 -3.44 -5.93 7.17
N GLY A 88 -2.39 -6.66 7.60
CA GLY A 88 -2.10 -8.02 7.12
C GLY A 88 -1.43 -8.10 5.74
N ILE A 89 -0.94 -6.98 5.20
CA ILE A 89 -0.26 -6.88 3.90
C ILE A 89 1.08 -6.16 4.05
N ARG A 90 2.08 -6.60 3.28
CA ARG A 90 3.41 -5.98 3.21
C ARG A 90 3.46 -5.01 2.02
N LEU A 91 4.03 -3.84 2.25
CA LEU A 91 4.34 -2.87 1.20
C LEU A 91 5.68 -3.18 0.54
N VAL A 92 5.73 -3.05 -0.78
CA VAL A 92 6.93 -3.12 -1.61
C VAL A 92 7.12 -1.78 -2.29
N LEU A 93 8.31 -1.21 -2.13
CA LEU A 93 8.69 0.07 -2.69
C LEU A 93 9.74 -0.11 -3.79
N ASP A 94 9.65 0.72 -4.82
CA ASP A 94 10.71 0.97 -5.79
C ASP A 94 11.09 2.45 -5.69
N GLY A 95 12.27 2.74 -5.16
CA GLY A 95 12.63 4.08 -4.73
C GLY A 95 11.61 4.63 -3.73
N GLU A 96 11.01 5.78 -4.05
CA GLU A 96 9.99 6.46 -3.22
C GLU A 96 8.55 6.06 -3.58
N VAL A 97 8.37 5.09 -4.48
CA VAL A 97 7.05 4.71 -5.01
C VAL A 97 6.58 3.41 -4.38
N VAL A 98 5.36 3.36 -3.86
CA VAL A 98 4.71 2.11 -3.45
C VAL A 98 4.21 1.41 -4.71
N VAL A 99 4.92 0.35 -5.10
CA VAL A 99 4.67 -0.36 -6.36
C VAL A 99 3.84 -1.61 -6.18
N THR A 100 3.87 -2.26 -5.01
CA THR A 100 3.08 -3.47 -4.78
C THR A 100 2.69 -3.62 -3.33
N VAL A 101 1.51 -4.19 -3.14
CA VAL A 101 1.02 -4.67 -1.86
C VAL A 101 0.97 -6.19 -1.96
N VAL A 102 1.61 -6.91 -1.05
CA VAL A 102 1.58 -8.39 -1.00
C VAL A 102 0.95 -8.85 0.29
N ASP A 103 0.26 -9.98 0.29
CA ASP A 103 -0.25 -10.58 1.53
C ASP A 103 0.94 -10.96 2.43
N SER A 104 0.96 -10.45 3.66
CA SER A 104 2.06 -10.70 4.60
C SER A 104 2.03 -12.11 5.20
N ARG A 105 0.97 -12.88 4.95
CA ARG A 105 0.80 -14.29 5.34
C ARG A 105 0.98 -15.28 4.19
N SER A 106 1.23 -14.79 2.97
CA SER A 106 1.40 -15.62 1.77
C SER A 106 2.54 -16.65 1.94
N PRO A 107 2.29 -17.94 1.67
CA PRO A 107 3.35 -18.97 1.61
C PRO A 107 4.50 -18.60 0.66
N VAL A 108 4.21 -17.87 -0.41
CA VAL A 108 5.20 -17.41 -1.40
C VAL A 108 6.15 -16.38 -0.78
N SER A 109 5.63 -15.45 0.02
CA SER A 109 6.45 -14.44 0.71
C SER A 109 7.34 -15.06 1.79
N ARG A 110 6.87 -16.11 2.48
CA ARG A 110 7.70 -16.89 3.42
C ARG A 110 8.82 -17.64 2.71
N ARG A 111 8.53 -18.26 1.56
CA ARG A 111 9.52 -18.97 0.75
C ARG A 111 10.61 -18.04 0.22
N GLN A 112 10.23 -16.90 -0.38
CA GLN A 112 11.20 -15.94 -0.91
C GLN A 112 12.06 -15.29 0.18
N ALA A 113 11.51 -15.07 1.38
CA ALA A 113 12.27 -14.59 2.53
C ALA A 113 13.29 -15.63 3.02
N ALA A 114 12.91 -16.91 3.07
CA ALA A 114 13.80 -18.01 3.42
C ALA A 114 14.93 -18.18 2.39
N GLU A 115 14.64 -18.08 1.10
CA GLU A 115 15.62 -18.17 0.01
C GLU A 115 16.66 -17.03 0.07
N ARG A 116 16.27 -15.81 0.49
CA ARG A 116 17.20 -14.68 0.67
C ARG A 116 18.04 -14.75 1.93
N ALA A 117 17.53 -15.35 3.01
CA ALA A 117 18.29 -15.55 4.25
C ALA A 117 19.33 -16.69 4.14
N ALA A 118 19.22 -17.52 3.10
CA ALA A 118 20.11 -18.63 2.82
C ALA A 118 21.22 -18.30 1.79
N ALA A 119 21.24 -17.07 1.27
CA ALA A 119 22.23 -16.56 0.33
C ALA A 119 23.21 -15.61 1.04
#